data_AF-A0AAD4L6V3-F1
#
_entry.id   AF-A0AAD4L6V3-F1
#
_cell.length_a   1.000
_cell.length_b   1.000
_cell.length_c   1.000
_cell.angle_alpha   90.00
_cell.angle_beta   90.00
_cell.angle_gamma   90.00
#
_symmetry.space_group_name_H-M   'P 1'
#
loop_
_entity.id
_entity.type
_entity.pdbx_description
1 polymer ?
#
loop_
_entity_poly.entity_id
_entity_poly.type
_entity_poly.pdbx_seq_one_letter_code
_entity_poly.pdbx_strand_id
1 'polypeptide(L)'
;MTMKNKSFWRVLYEVGVQSAWLFQTTWTQEGHSDNLDTGGSLRTREHLDTLFEETTPGIMWDQYGVAGDTMPFTSHFPQVDMYKLLAPDILHQLIKGASKDHLVAWVEQYIVMEHGPTWAQEIMDNIDKCISVIPPFSRLCRFPQGRGFEQWTGDDSKALMKVYLPAIKGHVPSDAMLVTNQRLDKLAAARANFEAKGLLDEDAQGGCAGTQGERGISNHPNGIDDETQPQPQPIINPLQAEESNVKLGRGRHASDVASLTNELKVPHLPRLINRFLCGQLDGNGDHEDPNHTCPRYMGRICVFNCATTMFHTPSDPSNDQGMRHEVIWATPSWLKGKPCYDCIFVNSNNELHGMRRMEIARAIRFFSFVYLGVTYPCILVHWFSRISEEPDEDTGMWMVTPDFVRGDPILAVIHVDCIFRAAHLVPIFRNSYIPDYITHDNSLDNFKGFYVNRFVDHHAFDFVS
;
A
#
# COMPACT_ATOMS: atom_id res chain seq x y z
N MET A 1 2.78 19.86 -30.03
CA MET A 1 1.45 19.24 -29.83
C MET A 1 0.86 18.81 -31.17
N THR A 2 1.07 17.56 -31.58
CA THR A 2 0.48 16.95 -32.78
C THR A 2 -1.00 16.56 -32.54
N MET A 3 -1.82 16.58 -33.60
CA MET A 3 -3.25 16.24 -33.56
C MET A 3 -3.57 14.89 -32.87
N LYS A 4 -2.62 13.96 -32.84
CA LYS A 4 -2.69 12.64 -32.16
C LYS A 4 -3.05 12.72 -30.67
N ASN A 5 -2.69 13.81 -29.98
CA ASN A 5 -2.91 13.95 -28.55
C ASN A 5 -4.31 14.51 -28.22
N LYS A 6 -4.95 15.27 -29.12
CA LYS A 6 -6.20 16.01 -28.83
C LYS A 6 -7.40 15.11 -28.52
N SER A 7 -7.52 13.94 -29.14
CA SER A 7 -8.63 13.00 -28.88
C SER A 7 -8.51 12.35 -27.51
N PHE A 8 -7.29 11.93 -27.13
CA PHE A 8 -7.00 11.43 -25.78
C PHE A 8 -7.34 12.49 -24.75
N TRP A 9 -6.76 13.69 -24.85
CA TRP A 9 -7.02 14.78 -23.91
C TRP A 9 -8.49 15.18 -23.80
N ARG A 10 -9.24 15.15 -24.91
CA ARG A 10 -10.67 15.46 -24.93
C ARG A 10 -11.51 14.40 -24.21
N VAL A 11 -11.31 13.12 -24.53
CA VAL A 11 -12.01 12.01 -23.85
C VAL A 11 -11.62 11.97 -22.38
N LEU A 12 -10.35 12.23 -22.08
CA LEU A 12 -9.83 12.26 -20.72
C LEU A 12 -10.39 13.41 -19.88
N TYR A 13 -10.58 14.58 -20.49
CA TYR A 13 -11.23 15.73 -19.87
C TYR A 13 -12.73 15.50 -19.72
N GLU A 14 -13.40 15.02 -20.75
CA GLU A 14 -14.85 14.77 -20.75
C GLU A 14 -15.25 13.71 -19.70
N VAL A 15 -14.49 12.62 -19.57
CA VAL A 15 -14.75 11.61 -18.52
C VAL A 15 -14.48 12.18 -17.14
N GLY A 16 -13.38 12.92 -16.93
CA GLY A 16 -13.07 13.54 -15.64
C GLY A 16 -14.12 14.59 -15.22
N VAL A 17 -14.58 15.41 -16.16
CA VAL A 17 -15.63 16.41 -15.94
C VAL A 17 -16.98 15.75 -15.71
N GLN A 18 -17.37 14.76 -16.52
CA GLN A 18 -18.64 14.03 -16.31
C GLN A 18 -18.67 13.30 -14.97
N SER A 19 -17.52 12.77 -14.55
CA SER A 19 -17.34 12.07 -13.28
C SER A 19 -17.43 13.01 -12.08
N ALA A 20 -16.72 14.14 -12.13
CA ALA A 20 -16.79 15.19 -11.12
C ALA A 20 -18.19 15.82 -11.08
N TRP A 21 -18.80 16.03 -12.24
CA TRP A 21 -20.16 16.54 -12.37
C TRP A 21 -21.18 15.57 -11.78
N LEU A 22 -21.14 14.28 -12.12
CA LEU A 22 -22.00 13.27 -11.49
C LEU A 22 -21.79 13.29 -9.97
N PHE A 23 -20.54 13.23 -9.50
CA PHE A 23 -20.24 13.21 -8.08
C PHE A 23 -20.79 14.43 -7.34
N GLN A 24 -20.61 15.64 -7.86
CA GLN A 24 -21.00 16.85 -7.15
C GLN A 24 -22.51 17.11 -7.22
N THR A 25 -23.12 16.93 -8.38
CA THR A 25 -24.56 17.18 -8.59
C THR A 25 -25.47 16.11 -7.98
N THR A 26 -24.96 14.90 -7.71
CA THR A 26 -25.74 13.87 -7.01
C THR A 26 -25.43 13.75 -5.51
N TRP A 27 -24.30 14.27 -5.02
CA TRP A 27 -23.84 13.99 -3.63
C TRP A 27 -23.61 15.20 -2.75
N THR A 28 -23.55 16.41 -3.29
CA THR A 28 -23.28 17.60 -2.47
C THR A 28 -24.53 18.46 -2.34
N GLN A 29 -24.77 18.96 -1.13
CA GLN A 29 -25.91 19.84 -0.81
C GLN A 29 -25.86 21.16 -1.61
N GLU A 30 -24.71 21.54 -2.15
CA GLU A 30 -24.51 22.84 -2.82
C GLU A 30 -23.87 22.70 -4.22
N GLY A 31 -23.85 21.49 -4.77
CA GLY A 31 -23.20 21.19 -6.05
C GLY A 31 -23.99 21.67 -7.24
N HIS A 32 -23.82 22.95 -7.60
CA HIS A 32 -24.30 23.47 -8.88
C HIS A 32 -23.42 22.97 -10.04
N SER A 33 -24.01 22.72 -11.20
CA SER A 33 -23.30 22.28 -12.42
C SER A 33 -22.13 23.18 -12.83
N ASP A 34 -22.16 24.44 -12.38
CA ASP A 34 -21.29 25.52 -12.84
C ASP A 34 -20.21 25.89 -11.81
N ASN A 35 -20.22 25.28 -10.61
CA ASN A 35 -19.24 25.54 -9.56
C ASN A 35 -18.84 24.25 -8.83
N LEU A 36 -17.81 23.59 -9.35
CA LEU A 36 -17.31 22.31 -8.85
C LEU A 36 -16.26 22.46 -7.72
N ASP A 37 -15.83 23.68 -7.41
CA ASP A 37 -14.71 23.90 -6.45
C ASP A 37 -15.18 24.23 -5.03
N THR A 38 -16.47 24.56 -4.83
CA THR A 38 -17.03 24.81 -3.51
C THR A 38 -17.37 23.48 -2.83
N GLY A 39 -16.63 23.15 -1.78
CA GLY A 39 -16.88 21.98 -0.95
C GLY A 39 -18.27 22.04 -0.33
N GLY A 40 -19.16 21.14 -0.73
CA GLY A 40 -20.50 20.98 -0.16
C GLY A 40 -20.57 19.80 0.81
N SER A 41 -21.45 19.93 1.80
CA SER A 41 -21.83 18.83 2.70
C SER A 41 -22.42 17.66 1.91
N LEU A 42 -22.31 16.44 2.44
CA LEU A 42 -22.93 15.25 1.82
C LEU A 42 -24.45 15.36 1.84
N ARG A 43 -25.08 14.93 0.75
CA ARG A 43 -26.51 14.63 0.75
C ARG A 43 -26.74 13.40 1.60
N THR A 44 -27.62 13.56 2.58
CA THR A 44 -28.12 12.49 3.44
C THR A 44 -29.62 12.36 3.21
N ARG A 45 -30.20 11.25 3.68
CA ARG A 45 -31.65 11.09 3.70
C ARG A 45 -32.33 12.23 4.49
N GLU A 46 -31.79 12.58 5.65
CA GLU A 46 -32.30 13.69 6.48
C GLU A 46 -32.30 15.02 5.72
N HIS A 47 -31.25 15.29 4.95
CA HIS A 47 -31.19 16.49 4.11
C HIS A 47 -32.27 16.47 3.01
N LEU A 48 -32.46 15.33 2.35
CA LEU A 48 -33.49 15.21 1.31
C LEU A 48 -34.90 15.36 1.89
N ASP A 49 -35.18 14.73 3.04
CA ASP A 49 -36.46 14.82 3.74
C ASP A 49 -36.73 16.29 4.13
N THR A 50 -35.72 17.00 4.65
CA THR A 50 -35.80 18.44 4.94
C THR A 50 -36.09 19.26 3.69
N LEU A 51 -35.44 18.96 2.55
CA LEU A 51 -35.71 19.66 1.30
C LEU A 51 -37.16 19.48 0.82
N PHE A 52 -37.72 18.27 0.94
CA PHE A 52 -39.11 17.98 0.56
C PHE A 52 -40.13 18.64 1.49
N GLU A 53 -39.77 18.85 2.76
CA GLU A 53 -40.63 19.53 3.75
C GLU A 53 -40.56 21.06 3.64
N GLU A 54 -39.38 21.62 3.39
CA GLU A 54 -39.11 23.05 3.55
C GLU A 54 -39.00 23.82 2.24
N THR A 55 -38.93 23.14 1.08
CA THR A 55 -38.57 23.77 -0.19
C THR A 55 -39.58 23.49 -1.31
N THR A 56 -39.62 24.37 -2.31
CA THR A 56 -40.46 24.16 -3.51
C THR A 56 -39.71 23.32 -4.56
N PRO A 57 -40.42 22.57 -5.42
CA PRO A 57 -39.78 21.75 -6.46
C PRO A 57 -38.85 22.54 -7.42
N GLY A 58 -39.16 23.81 -7.69
CA GLY A 58 -38.29 24.67 -8.51
C GLY A 58 -36.96 24.95 -7.83
N ILE A 59 -36.97 25.27 -6.53
CA ILE A 59 -35.74 25.50 -5.76
C ILE A 59 -34.96 24.19 -5.58
N MET A 60 -35.64 23.06 -5.35
CA MET A 60 -34.99 21.74 -5.28
C MET A 60 -34.24 21.40 -6.57
N TRP A 61 -34.82 21.71 -7.74
CA TRP A 61 -34.15 21.50 -9.01
C TRP A 61 -33.03 22.51 -9.24
N ASP A 62 -33.33 23.81 -9.09
CA ASP A 62 -32.41 24.89 -9.46
C ASP A 62 -31.20 24.97 -8.53
N GLN A 63 -31.36 24.75 -7.23
CA GLN A 63 -30.25 24.86 -6.25
C GLN A 63 -29.63 23.51 -5.90
N TYR A 64 -30.42 22.44 -5.91
CA TYR A 64 -30.00 21.12 -5.42
C TYR A 64 -30.01 20.03 -6.51
N GLY A 65 -30.48 20.29 -7.74
CA GLY A 65 -30.57 19.26 -8.78
C GLY A 65 -31.46 18.07 -8.41
N VAL A 66 -32.43 18.27 -7.52
CA VAL A 66 -33.38 17.24 -7.05
C VAL A 66 -34.74 17.47 -7.70
N ALA A 67 -35.30 16.41 -8.30
CA ALA A 67 -36.66 16.44 -8.83
C ALA A 67 -37.67 16.41 -7.67
N GLY A 68 -38.20 17.58 -7.28
CA GLY A 68 -39.10 17.73 -6.13
C GLY A 68 -40.51 17.14 -6.31
N ASP A 69 -40.82 16.58 -7.48
CA ASP A 69 -42.05 15.85 -7.78
C ASP A 69 -41.90 14.32 -7.68
N THR A 70 -40.67 13.84 -7.48
CA THR A 70 -40.35 12.41 -7.55
C THR A 70 -39.60 11.97 -6.30
N MET A 71 -40.30 11.24 -5.43
CA MET A 71 -39.69 10.60 -4.27
C MET A 71 -38.86 9.38 -4.72
N PRO A 72 -37.56 9.26 -4.35
CA PRO A 72 -36.75 8.09 -4.69
C PRO A 72 -37.41 6.82 -4.14
N PHE A 73 -37.43 5.73 -4.91
CA PHE A 73 -38.10 4.49 -4.47
C PHE A 73 -37.49 3.87 -3.18
N THR A 74 -36.25 4.21 -2.85
CA THR A 74 -35.52 3.77 -1.65
C THR A 74 -35.82 4.60 -0.40
N SER A 75 -36.52 5.73 -0.53
CA SER A 75 -36.91 6.66 0.56
C SER A 75 -37.78 6.03 1.66
N HIS A 76 -38.28 4.81 1.46
CA HIS A 76 -39.09 4.08 2.44
C HIS A 76 -38.34 2.91 3.07
N PHE A 77 -37.11 2.63 2.63
CA PHE A 77 -36.33 1.51 3.16
C PHE A 77 -35.58 1.95 4.42
N PRO A 78 -35.88 1.38 5.60
CA PRO A 78 -35.35 1.86 6.88
C PRO A 78 -33.85 1.54 7.08
N GLN A 79 -33.30 0.60 6.31
CA GLN A 79 -31.91 0.14 6.44
C GLN A 79 -31.04 0.48 5.23
N VAL A 80 -31.58 1.19 4.23
CA VAL A 80 -30.90 1.47 2.97
C VAL A 80 -30.73 2.97 2.79
N ASP A 81 -29.47 3.42 2.76
CA ASP A 81 -29.09 4.77 2.37
C ASP A 81 -28.52 4.75 0.95
N MET A 82 -29.32 5.21 -0.01
CA MET A 82 -28.91 5.28 -1.42
C MET A 82 -27.67 6.18 -1.60
N TYR A 83 -27.55 7.22 -0.78
CA TYR A 83 -26.39 8.11 -0.72
C TYR A 83 -25.21 7.51 0.05
N LYS A 84 -25.20 6.22 0.35
CA LYS A 84 -24.00 5.49 0.75
C LYS A 84 -23.71 4.35 -0.22
N LEU A 85 -24.75 3.68 -0.71
CA LEU A 85 -24.62 2.52 -1.60
C LEU A 85 -24.05 2.82 -2.98
N LEU A 86 -24.27 4.03 -3.50
CA LEU A 86 -23.84 4.41 -4.84
C LEU A 86 -22.36 4.85 -4.90
N ALA A 87 -21.77 5.31 -3.80
CA ALA A 87 -20.38 5.80 -3.80
C ALA A 87 -19.33 4.69 -4.12
N PRO A 88 -19.44 3.46 -3.57
CA PRO A 88 -18.59 2.35 -3.99
C PRO A 88 -18.73 2.00 -5.48
N ASP A 89 -19.96 2.05 -6.02
CA ASP A 89 -20.21 1.76 -7.44
C ASP A 89 -19.66 2.88 -8.35
N ILE A 90 -19.84 4.15 -8.00
CA ILE A 90 -19.26 5.27 -8.73
C ILE A 90 -17.73 5.15 -8.71
N LEU A 91 -17.11 4.94 -7.54
CA LEU A 91 -15.66 4.74 -7.47
C LEU A 91 -15.21 3.56 -8.34
N HIS A 92 -15.97 2.47 -8.33
CA HIS A 92 -15.73 1.32 -9.21
C HIS A 92 -15.84 1.69 -10.69
N GLN A 93 -16.88 2.43 -11.12
CA GLN A 93 -17.05 2.87 -12.50
C GLN A 93 -15.94 3.84 -12.93
N LEU A 94 -15.52 4.75 -12.04
CA LEU A 94 -14.40 5.66 -12.29
C LEU A 94 -13.11 4.87 -12.52
N ILE A 95 -12.81 3.92 -11.64
CA ILE A 95 -11.62 3.10 -11.77
C ILE A 95 -11.70 2.27 -13.05
N LYS A 96 -12.80 1.55 -13.29
CA LYS A 96 -12.97 0.69 -14.46
C LYS A 96 -12.89 1.48 -15.77
N GLY A 97 -13.64 2.57 -15.88
CA GLY A 97 -13.67 3.43 -17.06
C GLY A 97 -12.31 4.09 -17.30
N ALA A 98 -11.75 4.78 -16.29
CA ALA A 98 -10.50 5.51 -16.46
C ALA A 98 -9.29 4.59 -16.71
N SER A 99 -9.26 3.39 -16.10
CA SER A 99 -8.17 2.44 -16.25
C SER A 99 -8.29 1.59 -17.52
N LYS A 100 -9.29 0.72 -17.58
CA LYS A 100 -9.40 -0.27 -18.64
C LYS A 100 -9.83 0.39 -19.94
N ASP A 101 -10.99 1.04 -19.92
CA ASP A 101 -11.67 1.49 -21.14
C ASP A 101 -10.98 2.72 -21.76
N HIS A 102 -10.19 3.45 -20.97
CA HIS A 102 -9.45 4.62 -21.45
C HIS A 102 -7.93 4.42 -21.46
N LEU A 103 -7.30 4.18 -20.31
CA LEU A 103 -5.83 4.15 -20.25
C LEU A 103 -5.25 2.95 -21.02
N VAL A 104 -5.66 1.72 -20.69
CA VAL A 104 -5.12 0.50 -21.34
C VAL A 104 -5.43 0.51 -22.83
N ALA A 105 -6.66 0.83 -23.21
CA ALA A 105 -7.08 0.95 -24.60
C ALA A 105 -6.28 2.02 -25.36
N TRP A 106 -6.02 3.18 -24.73
CA TRP A 106 -5.23 4.23 -25.36
C TRP A 106 -3.76 3.83 -25.53
N VAL A 107 -3.14 3.20 -24.53
CA VAL A 107 -1.74 2.73 -24.62
C VAL A 107 -1.60 1.78 -25.81
N GLU A 108 -2.50 0.82 -25.95
CA GLU A 108 -2.51 -0.10 -27.09
C GLU A 108 -2.66 0.61 -28.43
N GLN A 109 -3.63 1.52 -28.55
CA GLN A 109 -3.84 2.31 -29.78
C GLN A 109 -2.64 3.18 -30.12
N TYR A 110 -2.03 3.81 -29.10
CA TYR A 110 -0.84 4.64 -29.27
C TYR A 110 0.33 3.81 -29.82
N ILE A 111 0.60 2.66 -29.20
CA ILE A 111 1.70 1.78 -29.60
C ILE A 111 1.49 1.25 -31.02
N VAL A 112 0.27 0.82 -31.36
CA VAL A 112 -0.09 0.40 -32.74
C VAL A 112 0.12 1.53 -33.74
N MET A 113 -0.31 2.74 -33.41
CA MET A 113 -0.18 3.90 -34.28
C MET A 113 1.28 4.34 -34.48
N GLU A 114 2.12 4.20 -33.45
CA GLU A 114 3.51 4.66 -33.49
C GLU A 114 4.46 3.63 -34.11
N HIS A 115 4.22 2.34 -33.88
CA HIS A 115 5.13 1.27 -34.29
C HIS A 115 4.56 0.29 -35.31
N GLY A 116 3.26 0.38 -35.63
CA GLY A 116 2.57 -0.59 -36.47
C GLY A 116 2.16 -1.86 -35.70
N PRO A 117 1.25 -2.68 -36.25
CA PRO A 117 0.57 -3.74 -35.51
C PRO A 117 1.50 -4.86 -35.05
N THR A 118 2.48 -5.26 -35.85
CA THR A 118 3.39 -6.38 -35.51
C THR A 118 4.29 -6.02 -34.34
N TRP A 119 4.99 -4.88 -34.41
CA TRP A 119 5.87 -4.44 -33.33
C TRP A 119 5.08 -4.03 -32.09
N ALA A 120 3.86 -3.50 -32.27
CA ALA A 120 2.98 -3.22 -31.16
C ALA A 120 2.66 -4.47 -30.35
N GLN A 121 2.40 -5.61 -31.00
CA GLN A 121 2.18 -6.87 -30.29
C GLN A 121 3.39 -7.25 -29.43
N GLU A 122 4.61 -7.12 -29.96
CA GLU A 122 5.83 -7.42 -29.20
C GLU A 122 6.01 -6.50 -27.99
N ILE A 123 5.68 -5.21 -28.14
CA ILE A 123 5.69 -4.26 -27.01
C ILE A 123 4.63 -4.64 -25.99
N MET A 124 3.42 -4.97 -26.41
CA MET A 124 2.35 -5.37 -25.49
C MET A 124 2.69 -6.66 -24.74
N ASP A 125 3.29 -7.63 -25.41
CA ASP A 125 3.78 -8.87 -24.79
C ASP A 125 4.90 -8.56 -23.77
N ASN A 126 5.76 -7.57 -24.05
CA ASN A 126 6.76 -7.12 -23.09
C ASN A 126 6.12 -6.44 -21.87
N ILE A 127 5.11 -5.59 -22.05
CA ILE A 127 4.35 -4.97 -20.96
C ILE A 127 3.70 -6.06 -20.10
N ASP A 128 3.07 -7.05 -20.73
CA ASP A 128 2.45 -8.19 -20.03
C ASP A 128 3.48 -9.03 -19.27
N LYS A 129 4.68 -9.21 -19.84
CA LYS A 129 5.81 -9.85 -19.15
C LYS A 129 6.28 -9.02 -17.96
N CYS A 130 6.39 -7.68 -18.09
CA CYS A 130 6.73 -6.79 -16.98
C CYS A 130 5.73 -6.96 -15.83
N ILE A 131 4.44 -7.01 -16.14
CA ILE A 131 3.38 -7.22 -15.16
C ILE A 131 3.49 -8.61 -14.51
N SER A 132 3.81 -9.65 -15.27
CA SER A 132 3.89 -11.02 -14.75
C SER A 132 5.01 -11.27 -13.73
N VAL A 133 6.05 -10.43 -13.74
CA VAL A 133 7.23 -10.58 -12.87
C VAL A 133 7.22 -9.66 -11.65
N ILE A 134 6.15 -8.91 -11.43
CA ILE A 134 6.01 -8.05 -10.25
C ILE A 134 6.08 -8.91 -8.97
N PRO A 135 6.90 -8.54 -7.99
CA PRO A 135 6.97 -9.24 -6.70
C PRO A 135 5.58 -9.41 -6.06
N PRO A 136 5.31 -10.55 -5.40
CA PRO A 136 4.06 -10.72 -4.68
C PRO A 136 3.97 -9.71 -3.53
N PHE A 137 2.75 -9.25 -3.24
CA PHE A 137 2.45 -8.41 -2.09
C PHE A 137 1.08 -8.77 -1.52
N SER A 138 0.94 -8.66 -0.20
CA SER A 138 -0.33 -8.93 0.49
C SER A 138 -1.43 -8.04 -0.09
N ARG A 139 -2.58 -8.63 -0.44
CA ARG A 139 -3.74 -7.93 -1.03
C ARG A 139 -3.50 -7.30 -2.41
N LEU A 140 -2.42 -7.68 -3.10
CA LEU A 140 -2.22 -7.37 -4.53
C LEU A 140 -2.48 -8.64 -5.36
N CYS A 141 -3.41 -8.56 -6.31
CA CYS A 141 -3.65 -9.66 -7.25
C CYS A 141 -2.41 -9.91 -8.11
N ARG A 142 -2.17 -11.19 -8.45
CA ARG A 142 -1.11 -11.57 -9.38
C ARG A 142 -1.66 -11.66 -10.79
N PHE A 143 -0.79 -11.41 -11.77
CA PHE A 143 -1.12 -11.36 -13.19
C PHE A 143 -0.19 -12.26 -14.01
N PRO A 144 -0.32 -13.59 -13.95
CA PRO A 144 0.63 -14.50 -14.61
C PRO A 144 0.67 -14.34 -16.13
N GLN A 145 -0.43 -13.92 -16.75
CA GLN A 145 -0.57 -13.64 -18.18
C GLN A 145 -0.67 -12.13 -18.48
N GLY A 146 -0.21 -11.28 -17.56
CA GLY A 146 -0.34 -9.82 -17.69
C GLY A 146 -1.80 -9.38 -17.77
N ARG A 147 -2.14 -8.60 -18.78
CA ARG A 147 -3.48 -8.02 -19.02
C ARG A 147 -4.45 -8.93 -19.79
N GLY A 148 -4.04 -10.15 -20.13
CA GLY A 148 -4.78 -11.07 -20.99
C GLY A 148 -5.98 -11.76 -20.33
N PHE A 149 -6.89 -11.01 -19.71
CA PHE A 149 -8.11 -11.57 -19.10
C PHE A 149 -9.22 -11.76 -20.14
N GLU A 150 -9.87 -12.92 -20.12
CA GLU A 150 -11.09 -13.16 -20.91
C GLU A 150 -12.22 -12.20 -20.50
N GLN A 151 -12.32 -11.90 -19.20
CA GLN A 151 -13.25 -10.92 -18.65
C GLN A 151 -12.60 -10.17 -17.49
N TRP A 152 -12.55 -8.84 -17.58
CA TRP A 152 -12.02 -7.99 -16.52
C TRP A 152 -13.08 -7.72 -15.46
N THR A 153 -12.73 -7.96 -14.20
CA THR A 153 -13.50 -7.46 -13.05
C THR A 153 -13.00 -6.08 -12.61
N GLY A 154 -13.74 -5.41 -11.72
CA GLY A 154 -13.25 -4.16 -11.12
C GLY A 154 -12.02 -4.37 -10.25
N ASP A 155 -11.91 -5.51 -9.58
CA ASP A 155 -10.75 -5.79 -8.71
C ASP A 155 -9.50 -6.08 -9.54
N ASP A 156 -9.63 -6.74 -10.70
CA ASP A 156 -8.53 -6.86 -11.67
C ASP A 156 -8.05 -5.48 -12.13
N SER A 157 -9.00 -4.59 -12.45
CA SER A 157 -8.72 -3.23 -12.90
C SER A 157 -8.00 -2.42 -11.82
N LYS A 158 -8.50 -2.49 -10.57
CA LYS A 158 -7.86 -1.85 -9.40
C LYS A 158 -6.45 -2.36 -9.19
N ALA A 159 -6.26 -3.67 -9.16
CA ALA A 159 -4.95 -4.26 -8.87
C ALA A 159 -3.95 -4.00 -10.00
N LEU A 160 -4.38 -4.01 -11.27
CA LEU A 160 -3.51 -3.70 -12.39
C LEU A 160 -3.03 -2.24 -12.33
N MET A 161 -3.91 -1.30 -11.99
CA MET A 161 -3.55 0.12 -11.91
C MET A 161 -2.43 0.41 -10.91
N LYS A 162 -2.31 -0.40 -9.85
CA LYS A 162 -1.23 -0.27 -8.86
C LYS A 162 0.15 -0.57 -9.44
N VAL A 163 0.23 -1.19 -10.61
CA VAL A 163 1.47 -1.72 -11.17
C VAL A 163 1.68 -1.43 -12.66
N TYR A 164 0.68 -0.82 -13.31
CA TYR A 164 0.69 -0.56 -14.74
C TYR A 164 1.68 0.54 -15.13
N LEU A 165 1.77 1.60 -14.31
CA LEU A 165 2.60 2.77 -14.62
C LEU A 165 4.08 2.42 -14.83
N PRO A 166 4.75 1.63 -13.96
CA PRO A 166 6.12 1.17 -14.22
C PRO A 166 6.26 0.31 -15.48
N ALA A 167 5.24 -0.48 -15.84
CA ALA A 167 5.30 -1.40 -16.98
C ALA A 167 5.19 -0.69 -18.34
N ILE A 168 4.51 0.46 -18.42
CA ILE A 168 4.35 1.23 -19.67
C ILE A 168 5.42 2.31 -19.85
N LYS A 169 6.23 2.58 -18.81
CA LYS A 169 7.27 3.60 -18.88
C LYS A 169 8.27 3.26 -19.98
N GLY A 170 8.59 4.24 -20.81
CA GLY A 170 9.49 4.09 -21.96
C GLY A 170 8.82 3.53 -23.21
N HIS A 171 7.57 3.09 -23.14
CA HIS A 171 6.74 2.69 -24.29
C HIS A 171 5.74 3.77 -24.72
N VAL A 172 5.45 4.74 -23.84
CA VAL A 172 4.58 5.89 -24.11
C VAL A 172 5.31 7.22 -23.82
N PRO A 173 4.87 8.36 -24.39
CA PRO A 173 5.50 9.66 -24.16
C PRO A 173 5.41 10.08 -22.70
N SER A 174 6.42 10.81 -22.20
CA SER A 174 6.44 11.36 -20.84
C SER A 174 5.20 12.21 -20.50
N ASP A 175 4.70 13.01 -21.44
CA ASP A 175 3.46 13.77 -21.23
C ASP A 175 2.27 12.85 -20.88
N ALA A 176 2.18 11.67 -21.51
CA ALA A 176 1.11 10.72 -21.21
C ALA A 176 1.34 9.98 -19.89
N MET A 177 2.60 9.71 -19.54
CA MET A 177 2.97 9.19 -18.21
C MET A 177 2.50 10.14 -17.11
N LEU A 178 2.84 11.43 -17.22
CA LEU A 178 2.51 12.44 -16.23
C LEU A 178 1.00 12.55 -16.01
N VAL A 179 0.20 12.48 -17.07
CA VAL A 179 -1.27 12.51 -17.00
C VAL A 179 -1.83 11.29 -16.31
N THR A 180 -1.28 10.13 -16.65
CA THR A 180 -1.66 8.87 -16.04
C THR A 180 -1.38 8.91 -14.54
N ASN A 181 -0.21 9.42 -14.17
CA ASN A 181 0.19 9.62 -12.79
C ASN A 181 -0.76 10.59 -12.06
N GLN A 182 -0.99 11.80 -12.60
CA GLN A 182 -1.93 12.78 -12.04
C GLN A 182 -3.35 12.23 -11.85
N ARG A 183 -3.78 11.28 -12.68
CA ARG A 183 -5.09 10.64 -12.56
C ARG A 183 -5.12 9.58 -11.49
N LEU A 184 -4.05 8.78 -11.37
CA LEU A 184 -3.88 7.86 -10.26
C LEU A 184 -3.89 8.64 -8.93
N ASP A 185 -3.24 9.80 -8.87
CA ASP A 185 -3.29 10.71 -7.72
C ASP A 185 -4.72 11.17 -7.43
N LYS A 186 -5.46 11.62 -8.45
CA LYS A 186 -6.86 12.05 -8.28
C LYS A 186 -7.79 10.93 -7.86
N LEU A 187 -7.59 9.70 -8.37
CA LEU A 187 -8.36 8.53 -7.97
C LEU A 187 -8.05 8.13 -6.53
N ALA A 188 -6.77 8.18 -6.13
CA ALA A 188 -6.36 7.95 -4.75
C ALA A 188 -6.98 9.00 -3.81
N ALA A 189 -6.91 10.28 -4.16
CA ALA A 189 -7.53 11.37 -3.41
C ALA A 189 -9.07 11.26 -3.33
N ALA A 190 -9.73 10.87 -4.43
CA ALA A 190 -11.18 10.66 -4.45
C ALA A 190 -11.57 9.51 -3.51
N ARG A 191 -10.82 8.39 -3.55
CA ARG A 191 -11.02 7.28 -2.62
C ARG A 191 -10.85 7.71 -1.16
N ALA A 192 -9.76 8.42 -0.84
CA ALA A 192 -9.50 8.96 0.48
C ALA A 192 -10.65 9.84 0.98
N ASN A 193 -11.21 10.68 0.10
CA ASN A 193 -12.37 11.52 0.41
C ASN A 193 -13.62 10.69 0.73
N PHE A 194 -13.85 9.59 0.01
CA PHE A 194 -15.01 8.73 0.23
C PHE A 194 -14.86 7.92 1.53
N GLU A 195 -13.65 7.44 1.80
CA GLU A 195 -13.27 6.75 3.04
C GLU A 195 -13.45 7.67 4.27
N ALA A 196 -12.88 8.89 4.24
CA ALA A 196 -13.03 9.88 5.31
C ALA A 196 -14.49 10.31 5.57
N LYS A 197 -15.37 10.08 4.60
CA LYS A 197 -16.80 10.35 4.67
C LYS A 197 -17.64 9.14 5.08
N GLY A 198 -17.02 7.99 5.35
CA GLY A 198 -17.71 6.75 5.72
C GLY A 198 -18.55 6.15 4.58
N LEU A 199 -18.17 6.39 3.33
CA LEU A 199 -18.92 5.95 2.14
C LEU A 199 -18.45 4.59 1.57
N LEU A 200 -17.38 4.02 2.13
CA LEU A 200 -16.75 2.79 1.64
C LEU A 200 -16.78 1.64 2.65
N ASP A 201 -17.68 1.68 3.65
CA ASP A 201 -17.82 0.62 4.66
C ASP A 201 -18.06 -0.77 4.03
N GLU A 202 -17.17 -1.73 4.32
CA GLU A 202 -17.21 -3.09 3.78
C GLU A 202 -18.39 -3.94 4.34
N ASP A 203 -19.00 -3.52 5.46
CA ASP A 203 -20.07 -4.28 6.12
C ASP A 203 -21.44 -4.17 5.41
N ALA A 204 -21.60 -3.25 4.46
CA ALA A 204 -22.86 -3.08 3.72
C ALA A 204 -23.05 -4.07 2.55
N GLN A 205 -22.02 -4.84 2.16
CA GLN A 205 -22.10 -5.80 1.03
C GLN A 205 -22.36 -7.27 1.45
N GLY A 206 -22.48 -7.57 2.74
CA GLY A 206 -22.70 -8.91 3.28
C GLY A 206 -24.15 -9.29 3.55
N GLY A 207 -25.11 -8.84 2.75
CA GLY A 207 -26.55 -8.93 3.08
C GLY A 207 -27.38 -9.88 2.21
N CYS A 208 -26.90 -11.08 1.87
CA CYS A 208 -27.75 -12.12 1.24
C CYS A 208 -27.15 -13.54 1.34
N ALA A 209 -27.18 -14.17 2.53
CA ALA A 209 -27.22 -15.63 2.65
C ALA A 209 -27.78 -16.01 4.03
N GLY A 210 -28.90 -16.74 4.03
CA GLY A 210 -29.73 -16.98 5.21
C GLY A 210 -29.17 -17.98 6.23
N THR A 211 -29.48 -17.66 7.49
CA THR A 211 -30.00 -18.51 8.57
C THR A 211 -29.25 -19.75 9.10
N GLN A 212 -29.01 -19.64 10.41
CA GLN A 212 -29.21 -20.60 11.50
C GLN A 212 -28.01 -21.39 12.04
N GLY A 213 -27.75 -21.19 13.33
CA GLY A 213 -26.91 -22.05 14.15
C GLY A 213 -26.44 -21.41 15.46
N GLU A 214 -27.37 -20.99 16.33
CA GLU A 214 -27.09 -20.58 17.71
C GLU A 214 -26.28 -21.63 18.51
N ARG A 215 -25.32 -21.16 19.31
CA ARG A 215 -25.25 -21.47 20.74
C ARG A 215 -24.20 -20.61 21.44
N GLY A 216 -24.67 -19.74 22.32
CA GLY A 216 -23.83 -19.01 23.27
C GLY A 216 -23.34 -19.90 24.41
N ILE A 217 -22.41 -19.35 25.20
CA ILE A 217 -22.36 -19.42 26.67
C ILE A 217 -21.50 -18.23 27.12
N SER A 218 -22.16 -17.29 27.81
CA SER A 218 -21.56 -16.30 28.69
C SER A 218 -20.90 -16.97 29.89
N ASN A 219 -19.80 -16.40 30.42
CA ASN A 219 -19.56 -16.28 31.86
C ASN A 219 -18.27 -15.47 32.14
N HIS A 220 -18.44 -14.26 32.67
CA HIS A 220 -17.59 -13.64 33.70
C HIS A 220 -18.39 -13.68 35.03
N PRO A 221 -17.84 -13.47 36.26
CA PRO A 221 -16.72 -12.59 36.65
C PRO A 221 -15.79 -13.20 37.76
N ASN A 222 -14.72 -12.63 38.35
CA ASN A 222 -14.56 -11.40 39.16
C ASN A 222 -13.07 -11.18 39.59
N GLY A 223 -12.68 -9.90 39.79
CA GLY A 223 -11.76 -9.29 40.80
C GLY A 223 -10.32 -9.79 41.00
N ILE A 224 -9.29 -8.98 41.28
CA ILE A 224 -9.17 -7.83 42.20
C ILE A 224 -8.00 -6.89 41.76
N ASP A 225 -8.15 -5.62 42.17
CA ASP A 225 -7.38 -4.38 41.97
C ASP A 225 -5.88 -4.37 42.41
N ASP A 226 -5.08 -3.48 41.79
CA ASP A 226 -4.24 -2.52 42.55
C ASP A 226 -3.92 -1.26 41.72
N GLU A 227 -4.06 -0.09 42.35
CA GLU A 227 -3.87 1.26 41.80
C GLU A 227 -2.46 1.79 42.12
N THR A 228 -1.78 2.45 41.16
CA THR A 228 -0.91 3.62 41.44
C THR A 228 -0.52 4.42 40.18
N GLN A 229 -0.60 5.76 40.27
CA GLN A 229 -0.05 6.78 39.34
C GLN A 229 0.62 7.90 40.20
N PRO A 230 1.43 8.88 39.69
CA PRO A 230 2.34 8.94 38.52
C PRO A 230 3.73 9.65 38.77
N GLN A 231 4.77 9.29 37.96
CA GLN A 231 5.89 10.09 37.35
C GLN A 231 6.92 10.90 38.23
N PRO A 232 8.23 11.07 37.85
CA PRO A 232 8.72 11.71 36.61
C PRO A 232 9.96 11.12 35.87
N GLN A 233 9.98 11.31 34.54
CA GLN A 233 11.05 10.99 33.57
C GLN A 233 12.05 12.14 33.35
N PRO A 234 13.28 11.84 32.90
CA PRO A 234 14.06 12.68 31.97
C PRO A 234 14.03 12.12 30.54
N ILE A 235 14.07 13.05 29.58
CA ILE A 235 13.48 12.97 28.24
C ILE A 235 14.55 12.71 27.16
N ILE A 236 14.29 11.75 26.27
CA ILE A 236 14.66 11.81 24.84
C ILE A 236 13.38 11.47 24.07
N ASN A 237 12.88 12.44 23.31
CA ASN A 237 11.55 12.43 22.69
C ASN A 237 11.35 11.27 21.69
N PRO A 238 10.40 10.34 21.92
CA PRO A 238 9.64 9.72 20.84
C PRO A 238 8.41 10.60 20.61
N LEU A 239 8.56 11.68 19.82
CA LEU A 239 7.42 12.53 19.44
C LEU A 239 6.98 12.16 18.01
N GLN A 240 5.77 11.59 17.96
CA GLN A 240 4.92 11.29 16.79
C GLN A 240 5.51 10.30 15.78
N ALA A 241 5.75 9.05 16.23
CA ALA A 241 5.54 7.91 15.35
C ALA A 241 4.05 7.58 15.39
N GLU A 242 3.37 7.59 14.25
CA GLU A 242 2.14 6.81 14.11
C GLU A 242 2.49 5.38 14.54
N GLU A 243 1.84 4.89 15.60
CA GLU A 243 2.30 3.75 16.40
C GLU A 243 2.31 2.45 15.58
N SER A 244 3.45 2.10 14.96
CA SER A 244 3.68 0.78 14.39
C SER A 244 4.22 -0.17 15.46
N ASN A 245 3.40 -1.15 15.90
CA ASN A 245 3.82 -2.19 16.84
C ASN A 245 4.05 -3.51 16.11
N VAL A 246 5.27 -4.06 16.23
CA VAL A 246 5.66 -5.27 15.50
C VAL A 246 5.86 -6.45 16.45
N LYS A 247 5.18 -7.56 16.14
CA LYS A 247 5.23 -8.80 16.93
C LYS A 247 5.71 -9.96 16.07
N LEU A 248 6.68 -10.72 16.57
CA LEU A 248 7.13 -11.95 15.92
C LEU A 248 6.00 -12.96 15.80
N GLY A 249 5.95 -13.67 14.68
CA GLY A 249 4.86 -14.56 14.31
C GLY A 249 4.73 -15.82 15.16
N ARG A 250 3.65 -16.57 14.94
CA ARG A 250 3.43 -17.89 15.56
C ARG A 250 4.19 -18.97 14.77
N GLY A 251 4.72 -19.97 15.47
CA GLY A 251 5.53 -21.03 14.86
C GLY A 251 7.02 -20.69 14.84
N ARG A 252 7.66 -20.90 15.99
CA ARG A 252 9.11 -20.75 16.17
C ARG A 252 9.78 -22.11 16.28
N HIS A 253 11.03 -22.19 15.86
CA HIS A 253 11.88 -23.32 16.21
C HIS A 253 13.15 -22.84 16.90
N ALA A 254 13.65 -23.66 17.82
CA ALA A 254 14.91 -23.39 18.50
C ALA A 254 16.07 -23.72 17.55
N SER A 255 17.09 -22.88 17.57
CA SER A 255 18.34 -23.03 16.81
C SER A 255 19.48 -22.42 17.64
N ASP A 256 20.64 -22.28 17.02
CA ASP A 256 21.80 -21.56 17.53
C ASP A 256 22.40 -20.68 16.43
N VAL A 257 23.24 -19.73 16.83
CA VAL A 257 23.83 -18.76 15.89
C VAL A 257 24.63 -19.44 14.78
N ALA A 258 25.35 -20.53 15.07
CA ALA A 258 26.17 -21.22 14.06
C ALA A 258 25.30 -22.00 13.07
N SER A 259 24.26 -22.69 13.56
CA SER A 259 23.28 -23.37 12.73
C SER A 259 22.56 -22.41 11.79
N LEU A 260 22.09 -21.26 12.30
CA LEU A 260 21.44 -20.24 11.47
C LEU A 260 22.40 -19.59 10.46
N THR A 261 23.66 -19.37 10.86
CA THR A 261 24.72 -18.87 9.97
C THR A 261 24.87 -19.77 8.74
N ASN A 262 24.88 -21.08 8.95
CA ASN A 262 25.00 -22.07 7.88
C ASN A 262 23.72 -22.15 7.03
N GLU A 263 22.54 -22.13 7.65
CA GLU A 263 21.24 -22.14 6.96
C GLU A 263 21.12 -20.95 6.00
N LEU A 264 21.43 -19.74 6.48
CA LEU A 264 21.32 -18.50 5.69
C LEU A 264 22.48 -18.31 4.71
N LYS A 265 23.56 -19.10 4.85
CA LYS A 265 24.83 -18.89 4.13
C LYS A 265 25.43 -17.50 4.37
N VAL A 266 25.29 -16.98 5.59
CA VAL A 266 25.80 -15.65 6.01
C VAL A 266 26.89 -15.84 7.07
N PRO A 267 28.16 -16.12 6.68
CA PRO A 267 29.23 -16.48 7.62
C PRO A 267 29.54 -15.39 8.65
N HIS A 268 29.19 -14.14 8.36
CA HIS A 268 29.41 -12.99 9.23
C HIS A 268 28.20 -12.64 10.11
N LEU A 269 27.13 -13.46 10.12
CA LEU A 269 25.96 -13.26 10.98
C LEU A 269 26.32 -13.03 12.47
N PRO A 270 27.26 -13.77 13.08
CA PRO A 270 27.61 -13.52 14.48
C PRO A 270 28.20 -12.12 14.71
N ARG A 271 28.94 -11.59 13.73
CA ARG A 271 29.46 -10.23 13.78
C ARG A 271 28.33 -9.20 13.70
N LEU A 272 27.28 -9.47 12.91
CA LEU A 272 26.10 -8.60 12.82
C LEU A 272 25.31 -8.59 14.12
N ILE A 273 25.12 -9.74 14.77
CA ILE A 273 24.47 -9.84 16.08
C ILE A 273 25.27 -9.06 17.14
N ASN A 274 26.59 -9.21 17.16
CA ASN A 274 27.43 -8.47 18.10
C ASN A 274 27.33 -6.96 17.84
N ARG A 275 27.43 -6.51 16.58
CA ARG A 275 27.28 -5.08 16.22
C ARG A 275 25.93 -4.53 16.67
N PHE A 276 24.86 -5.29 16.47
CA PHE A 276 23.53 -4.94 16.99
C PHE A 276 23.54 -4.78 18.50
N LEU A 277 24.08 -5.75 19.25
CA LEU A 277 24.16 -5.69 20.71
C LEU A 277 24.99 -4.51 21.22
N CYS A 278 26.12 -4.19 20.58
CA CYS A 278 26.88 -2.97 20.88
C CYS A 278 25.98 -1.74 20.82
N GLY A 279 25.27 -1.55 19.70
CA GLY A 279 24.36 -0.41 19.54
C GLY A 279 23.20 -0.38 20.54
N GLN A 280 22.76 -1.52 21.08
CA GLN A 280 21.70 -1.56 22.09
C GLN A 280 22.21 -1.26 23.51
N LEU A 281 23.45 -1.62 23.82
CA LEU A 281 24.01 -1.47 25.17
C LEU A 281 24.63 -0.09 25.40
N ASP A 282 25.12 0.57 24.34
CA ASP A 282 25.91 1.78 24.49
C ASP A 282 25.08 3.03 24.80
N GLY A 283 23.75 3.02 24.61
CA GLY A 283 22.76 3.96 25.19
C GLY A 283 22.90 5.47 24.94
N ASN A 284 24.07 5.96 24.53
CA ASN A 284 24.44 7.33 24.26
C ASN A 284 25.44 7.30 23.10
N GLY A 285 25.13 8.03 22.03
CA GLY A 285 26.12 8.34 21.00
C GLY A 285 27.34 9.00 21.63
N ASP A 286 28.49 8.77 21.00
CA ASP A 286 29.76 9.43 21.25
C ASP A 286 30.55 9.00 22.50
N HIS A 287 30.85 7.71 22.63
CA HIS A 287 32.15 7.32 23.18
C HIS A 287 32.70 6.11 22.42
N GLU A 288 33.62 6.34 21.48
CA GLU A 288 34.60 5.34 21.09
C GLU A 288 35.52 5.09 22.31
N ASP A 289 35.04 4.33 23.30
CA ASP A 289 35.93 3.71 24.28
C ASP A 289 36.70 2.59 23.57
N PRO A 290 38.04 2.70 23.39
CA PRO A 290 38.83 1.67 22.73
C PRO A 290 38.81 0.33 23.46
N ASN A 291 38.34 0.29 24.72
CA ASN A 291 38.21 -0.91 25.53
C ASN A 291 36.80 -1.53 25.52
N HIS A 292 35.82 -0.96 24.80
CA HIS A 292 34.50 -1.58 24.64
C HIS A 292 34.59 -2.80 23.73
N THR A 293 34.92 -3.94 24.33
CA THR A 293 34.81 -5.25 23.67
C THR A 293 33.34 -5.53 23.37
N CYS A 294 32.99 -5.49 22.08
CA CYS A 294 31.64 -5.82 21.65
C CYS A 294 31.24 -7.22 22.17
N PRO A 295 30.06 -7.36 22.80
CA PRO A 295 29.65 -8.61 23.39
C PRO A 295 29.60 -9.71 22.32
N ARG A 296 30.19 -10.87 22.62
CA ARG A 296 30.19 -12.02 21.72
C ARG A 296 29.05 -12.96 22.05
N TYR A 297 27.97 -12.89 21.28
CA TYR A 297 26.85 -13.81 21.41
C TYR A 297 26.92 -14.96 20.40
N MET A 298 26.96 -16.20 20.89
CA MET A 298 26.94 -17.43 20.09
C MET A 298 25.89 -18.43 20.61
N GLY A 299 24.90 -17.92 21.36
CA GLY A 299 23.96 -18.73 22.12
C GLY A 299 22.78 -19.28 21.30
N ARG A 300 21.75 -19.71 22.03
CA ARG A 300 20.50 -20.22 21.47
C ARG A 300 19.64 -19.08 20.93
N ILE A 301 19.02 -19.31 19.79
CA ILE A 301 18.09 -18.36 19.18
C ILE A 301 16.76 -19.05 18.87
N CYS A 302 15.69 -18.29 18.84
CA CYS A 302 14.40 -18.72 18.30
C CYS A 302 14.22 -18.10 16.93
N VAL A 303 13.93 -18.90 15.90
CA VAL A 303 13.76 -18.42 14.52
C VAL A 303 12.28 -18.42 14.15
N PHE A 304 11.85 -17.40 13.41
CA PHE A 304 10.48 -17.16 12.99
C PHE A 304 10.41 -16.94 11.47
N ASN A 305 9.29 -17.32 10.85
CA ASN A 305 9.06 -17.16 9.41
C ASN A 305 8.29 -15.88 9.05
N CYS A 306 7.80 -15.14 10.05
CA CYS A 306 7.08 -13.89 9.85
C CYS A 306 7.05 -13.03 11.11
N ALA A 307 6.62 -11.79 10.92
CA ALA A 307 6.18 -10.88 11.96
C ALA A 307 4.85 -10.22 11.54
N THR A 308 4.11 -9.69 12.50
CA THR A 308 2.89 -8.91 12.27
C THR A 308 3.16 -7.49 12.70
N THR A 309 3.00 -6.54 11.78
CA THR A 309 2.95 -5.11 12.11
C THR A 309 1.51 -4.69 12.36
N MET A 310 1.32 -3.83 13.35
CA MET A 310 0.06 -3.18 13.69
C MET A 310 0.26 -1.67 13.55
N PHE A 311 -0.50 -1.00 12.69
CA PHE A 311 -0.40 0.45 12.50
C PHE A 311 -1.78 1.07 12.39
N HIS A 312 -1.90 2.34 12.78
CA HIS A 312 -3.15 3.08 12.72
C HIS A 312 -3.33 3.74 11.36
N THR A 313 -4.49 3.55 10.73
CA THR A 313 -4.87 4.23 9.48
C THR A 313 -6.13 5.07 9.74
N PRO A 314 -6.00 6.39 10.03
CA PRO A 314 -7.13 7.22 10.45
C PRO A 314 -8.28 7.30 9.45
N SER A 315 -8.00 7.04 8.17
CA SER A 315 -8.96 7.11 7.06
C SER A 315 -9.79 5.84 6.84
N ASP A 316 -9.52 4.73 7.55
CA ASP A 316 -10.21 3.46 7.32
C ASP A 316 -10.97 2.97 8.57
N PRO A 317 -12.31 2.92 8.55
CA PRO A 317 -13.13 2.61 9.72
C PRO A 317 -13.15 1.13 10.15
N SER A 318 -12.34 0.23 9.59
CA SER A 318 -12.43 -1.19 9.96
C SER A 318 -11.82 -1.49 11.36
N ASN A 319 -12.69 -1.93 12.29
CA ASN A 319 -12.54 -2.19 13.75
C ASN A 319 -12.43 -0.92 14.62
N ASP A 320 -12.95 -1.01 15.86
CA ASP A 320 -13.28 0.07 16.83
C ASP A 320 -12.25 1.21 17.06
N GLN A 321 -11.09 1.22 16.40
CA GLN A 321 -10.08 2.30 16.46
C GLN A 321 -9.24 2.50 15.17
N GLY A 322 -9.63 2.01 13.98
CA GLY A 322 -8.85 2.25 12.74
C GLY A 322 -7.48 1.54 12.66
N MET A 323 -7.33 0.44 13.42
CA MET A 323 -6.08 -0.32 13.52
C MET A 323 -5.96 -1.41 12.45
N ARG A 324 -4.83 -1.41 11.72
CA ARG A 324 -4.52 -2.35 10.65
C ARG A 324 -3.46 -3.36 11.08
N HIS A 325 -3.62 -4.60 10.63
CA HIS A 325 -2.66 -5.67 10.80
C HIS A 325 -2.11 -6.11 9.44
N GLU A 326 -0.80 -6.17 9.31
CA GLU A 326 -0.11 -6.68 8.12
C GLU A 326 0.93 -7.73 8.53
N VAL A 327 0.99 -8.83 7.79
CA VAL A 327 1.98 -9.89 8.04
C VAL A 327 3.12 -9.72 7.07
N ILE A 328 4.34 -9.66 7.60
CA ILE A 328 5.60 -9.58 6.87
C ILE A 328 6.23 -10.96 6.89
N TRP A 329 6.48 -11.52 5.71
CA TRP A 329 7.03 -12.87 5.53
C TRP A 329 8.54 -12.84 5.31
N ALA A 330 9.22 -13.78 5.96
CA ALA A 330 10.62 -14.10 5.76
C ALA A 330 10.81 -15.62 5.87
N THR A 331 10.25 -16.35 4.89
CA THR A 331 10.20 -17.81 4.88
C THR A 331 11.04 -18.41 3.75
N PRO A 332 11.83 -19.47 4.03
CA PRO A 332 12.56 -20.21 2.99
C PRO A 332 11.65 -21.11 2.15
N SER A 333 10.42 -21.37 2.60
CA SER A 333 9.43 -22.11 1.82
C SER A 333 8.01 -21.60 2.11
N TRP A 334 7.41 -20.96 1.11
CA TRP A 334 6.04 -20.44 1.17
C TRP A 334 5.07 -21.44 0.52
N LEU A 335 4.09 -21.93 1.29
CA LEU A 335 3.10 -22.93 0.82
C LEU A 335 3.74 -24.17 0.14
N LYS A 336 4.87 -24.67 0.68
CA LYS A 336 5.71 -25.74 0.09
C LYS A 336 6.32 -25.40 -1.27
N GLY A 337 6.27 -24.13 -1.65
CA GLY A 337 6.88 -23.57 -2.85
C GLY A 337 8.17 -22.82 -2.54
N LYS A 338 8.43 -21.82 -3.36
CA LYS A 338 9.64 -20.99 -3.34
C LYS A 338 9.71 -20.10 -2.09
N PRO A 339 10.90 -19.57 -1.74
CA PRO A 339 11.04 -18.63 -0.65
C PRO A 339 10.20 -17.36 -0.84
N CYS A 340 9.80 -16.73 0.26
CA CYS A 340 9.10 -15.44 0.27
C CYS A 340 9.77 -14.55 1.31
N TYR A 341 10.38 -13.46 0.83
CA TYR A 341 11.13 -12.49 1.62
C TYR A 341 10.62 -11.10 1.24
N ASP A 342 9.72 -10.59 2.07
CA ASP A 342 9.04 -9.32 1.82
C ASP A 342 10.02 -8.14 1.97
N CYS A 343 9.71 -7.02 1.33
CA CYS A 343 10.38 -5.76 1.60
C CYS A 343 9.65 -5.00 2.71
N ILE A 344 10.37 -4.14 3.42
CA ILE A 344 9.88 -3.40 4.58
C ILE A 344 10.36 -1.95 4.54
N PHE A 345 9.52 -1.06 5.06
CA PHE A 345 9.91 0.28 5.46
C PHE A 345 10.50 0.23 6.87
N VAL A 346 11.66 0.86 7.04
CA VAL A 346 12.36 0.97 8.33
C VAL A 346 12.45 2.43 8.71
N ASN A 347 12.06 2.77 9.94
CA ASN A 347 12.18 4.13 10.47
C ASN A 347 13.65 4.46 10.71
N SER A 348 14.14 5.52 10.05
CA SER A 348 15.56 5.93 10.11
C SER A 348 15.76 7.31 10.74
N ASN A 349 14.94 8.30 10.36
CA ASN A 349 15.05 9.66 10.90
C ASN A 349 13.69 10.32 11.17
N ASN A 350 13.36 10.49 12.45
CA ASN A 350 12.08 11.05 12.89
C ASN A 350 11.91 12.56 12.63
N GLU A 351 12.98 13.28 12.28
CA GLU A 351 12.91 14.71 11.93
C GLU A 351 12.47 14.93 10.48
N LEU A 352 12.55 13.89 9.64
CA LEU A 352 12.14 13.96 8.25
C LEU A 352 10.70 13.48 8.09
N HIS A 353 10.10 13.82 6.95
CA HIS A 353 8.74 13.41 6.60
C HIS A 353 8.73 12.54 5.33
N GLY A 354 7.64 11.80 5.19
CA GLY A 354 7.38 10.89 4.09
C GLY A 354 8.51 9.90 3.83
N MET A 355 8.85 9.66 2.57
CA MET A 355 9.94 8.73 2.21
C MET A 355 11.32 9.11 2.71
N ARG A 356 11.58 10.38 3.01
CA ARG A 356 12.90 10.80 3.49
C ARG A 356 13.20 10.33 4.91
N ARG A 357 12.16 10.02 5.69
CA ARG A 357 12.25 9.38 7.02
C ARG A 357 12.53 7.88 6.95
N MET A 358 12.25 7.27 5.81
CA MET A 358 12.19 5.83 5.65
C MET A 358 13.43 5.29 4.92
N GLU A 359 13.93 4.16 5.41
CA GLU A 359 14.83 3.29 4.67
C GLU A 359 14.07 2.05 4.18
N ILE A 360 14.60 1.43 3.11
CA ILE A 360 14.01 0.21 2.53
C ILE A 360 14.95 -0.96 2.77
N ALA A 361 14.39 -2.07 3.21
CA ALA A 361 15.13 -3.31 3.35
C ALA A 361 14.31 -4.52 2.93
N ARG A 362 14.98 -5.62 2.58
CA ARG A 362 14.35 -6.94 2.40
C ARG A 362 14.51 -7.76 3.68
N ALA A 363 13.40 -8.28 4.17
CA ALA A 363 13.32 -9.13 5.35
C ALA A 363 13.84 -10.53 5.04
N ILE A 364 15.04 -10.88 5.54
CA ILE A 364 15.65 -12.20 5.29
C ILE A 364 15.23 -13.20 6.35
N ARG A 365 15.35 -12.83 7.63
CA ARG A 365 15.06 -13.76 8.72
C ARG A 365 14.70 -13.08 10.02
N PHE A 366 13.56 -13.45 10.58
CA PHE A 366 13.18 -13.07 11.93
C PHE A 366 13.75 -14.04 12.95
N PHE A 367 14.31 -13.53 14.04
CA PHE A 367 14.77 -14.34 15.17
C PHE A 367 14.71 -13.56 16.48
N SER A 368 14.78 -14.26 17.60
CA SER A 368 14.98 -13.64 18.91
C SER A 368 15.98 -14.40 19.75
N PHE A 369 16.61 -13.70 20.68
CA PHE A 369 17.57 -14.30 21.59
C PHE A 369 17.59 -13.56 22.92
N VAL A 370 18.07 -14.23 23.97
CA VAL A 370 18.17 -13.65 25.31
C VAL A 370 19.62 -13.32 25.60
N TYR A 371 19.88 -12.07 25.99
CA TYR A 371 21.19 -11.60 26.41
C TYR A 371 21.04 -10.76 27.70
N LEU A 372 21.80 -11.10 28.75
CA LEU A 372 21.72 -10.49 30.07
C LEU A 372 20.28 -10.40 30.64
N GLY A 373 19.46 -11.41 30.40
CA GLY A 373 18.07 -11.48 30.86
C GLY A 373 17.06 -10.70 30.01
N VAL A 374 17.51 -9.92 29.02
CA VAL A 374 16.66 -9.19 28.08
C VAL A 374 16.45 -10.01 26.81
N THR A 375 15.20 -10.09 26.33
CA THR A 375 14.87 -10.72 25.06
C THR A 375 14.93 -9.67 23.95
N TYR A 376 15.75 -9.92 22.92
CA TYR A 376 15.86 -9.07 21.75
C TYR A 376 15.15 -9.72 20.56
N PRO A 377 13.96 -9.23 20.15
CA PRO A 377 13.35 -9.58 18.88
C PRO A 377 14.05 -8.83 17.74
N CYS A 378 14.55 -9.58 16.77
CA CYS A 378 15.40 -9.06 15.71
C CYS A 378 14.97 -9.56 14.33
N ILE A 379 15.47 -8.85 13.32
CA ILE A 379 15.41 -9.28 11.93
C ILE A 379 16.79 -9.09 11.27
N LEU A 380 17.21 -10.06 10.47
CA LEU A 380 18.29 -9.91 9.49
C LEU A 380 17.69 -9.31 8.21
N VAL A 381 18.26 -8.21 7.75
CA VAL A 381 17.79 -7.48 6.56
C VAL A 381 18.89 -7.26 5.53
N HIS A 382 18.51 -7.14 4.27
CA HIS A 382 19.35 -6.62 3.18
C HIS A 382 18.89 -5.23 2.78
N TRP A 383 19.78 -4.24 2.86
CA TRP A 383 19.47 -2.84 2.61
C TRP A 383 19.32 -2.49 1.13
N PHE A 384 18.53 -1.45 0.90
CA PHE A 384 18.43 -0.76 -0.38
C PHE A 384 18.79 0.72 -0.19
N SER A 385 19.58 1.26 -1.10
CA SER A 385 19.84 2.70 -1.19
C SER A 385 18.89 3.37 -2.18
N ARG A 386 18.50 4.61 -1.86
CA ARG A 386 17.80 5.49 -2.82
C ARG A 386 18.73 5.79 -4.00
N ILE A 387 18.18 5.75 -5.21
CA ILE A 387 18.91 6.07 -6.45
C ILE A 387 19.01 7.59 -6.64
N SER A 388 18.03 8.34 -6.12
CA SER A 388 17.91 9.80 -6.23
C SER A 388 17.30 10.38 -4.94
N GLU A 389 17.56 11.66 -4.67
CA GLU A 389 16.92 12.44 -3.59
C GLU A 389 15.53 12.96 -3.96
N GLU A 390 15.11 12.71 -5.20
CA GLU A 390 13.79 13.06 -5.72
C GLU A 390 13.13 11.83 -6.39
N PRO A 391 11.80 11.74 -6.38
CA PRO A 391 11.06 10.75 -7.14
C PRO A 391 11.35 10.87 -8.65
N ASP A 392 11.08 9.78 -9.36
CA ASP A 392 11.13 9.77 -10.80
C ASP A 392 10.08 10.71 -11.43
N GLU A 393 10.50 11.53 -12.40
CA GLU A 393 9.65 12.58 -12.99
C GLU A 393 8.40 12.05 -13.71
N ASP A 394 8.50 10.89 -14.38
CA ASP A 394 7.40 10.30 -15.14
C ASP A 394 6.41 9.56 -14.23
N THR A 395 6.91 8.81 -13.24
CA THR A 395 6.10 7.91 -12.42
C THR A 395 5.71 8.50 -11.06
N GLY A 396 6.41 9.54 -10.61
CA GLY A 396 6.25 10.10 -9.26
C GLY A 396 6.62 9.14 -8.13
N MET A 397 7.36 8.05 -8.43
CA MET A 397 7.77 7.04 -7.46
C MET A 397 9.23 7.18 -7.08
N TRP A 398 9.54 6.94 -5.81
CA TRP A 398 10.91 6.84 -5.33
C TRP A 398 11.60 5.61 -5.91
N MET A 399 12.88 5.74 -6.20
CA MET A 399 13.68 4.67 -6.80
C MET A 399 14.73 4.17 -5.81
N VAL A 400 14.87 2.85 -5.68
CA VAL A 400 15.81 2.20 -4.78
C VAL A 400 16.59 1.08 -5.50
N THR A 401 17.81 0.83 -5.06
CA THR A 401 18.67 -0.26 -5.54
C THR A 401 19.13 -1.12 -4.36
N PRO A 402 19.16 -2.45 -4.47
CA PRO A 402 19.73 -3.30 -3.44
C PRO A 402 21.23 -3.00 -3.25
N ASP A 403 21.67 -2.97 -2.00
CA ASP A 403 23.03 -2.57 -1.66
C ASP A 403 24.00 -3.75 -1.67
N PHE A 404 25.16 -3.55 -2.30
CA PHE A 404 26.23 -4.54 -2.36
C PHE A 404 27.59 -3.90 -2.08
N VAL A 405 28.44 -4.61 -1.33
CA VAL A 405 29.86 -4.28 -1.16
C VAL A 405 30.68 -5.41 -1.74
N ARG A 406 31.43 -5.13 -2.81
CA ARG A 406 32.28 -6.12 -3.51
C ARG A 406 31.51 -7.38 -3.98
N GLY A 407 30.22 -7.22 -4.28
CA GLY A 407 29.33 -8.31 -4.72
C GLY A 407 28.57 -9.01 -3.60
N ASP A 408 28.91 -8.77 -2.33
CA ASP A 408 28.17 -9.29 -1.19
C ASP A 408 27.05 -8.32 -0.77
N PRO A 409 25.85 -8.81 -0.39
CA PRO A 409 24.76 -7.94 0.04
C PRO A 409 25.12 -7.21 1.34
N ILE A 410 24.73 -5.94 1.46
CA ILE A 410 24.87 -5.21 2.73
C ILE A 410 23.78 -5.68 3.69
N LEU A 411 24.18 -6.46 4.69
CA LEU A 411 23.30 -7.02 5.70
C LEU A 411 23.43 -6.32 7.05
N ALA A 412 22.32 -6.24 7.79
CA ALA A 412 22.31 -5.82 9.18
C ALA A 412 21.30 -6.61 10.02
N VAL A 413 21.56 -6.68 11.32
CA VAL A 413 20.57 -7.11 12.31
C VAL A 413 20.00 -5.84 12.94
N ILE A 414 18.68 -5.69 12.89
CA ILE A 414 17.96 -4.57 13.50
C ILE A 414 16.89 -5.10 14.47
N HIS A 415 16.46 -4.24 15.39
CA HIS A 415 15.32 -4.53 16.25
C HIS A 415 14.03 -4.52 15.42
N VAL A 416 13.06 -5.38 15.73
CA VAL A 416 11.79 -5.42 14.96
C VAL A 416 10.97 -4.15 15.11
N ASP A 417 11.14 -3.40 16.19
CA ASP A 417 10.44 -2.12 16.41
C ASP A 417 10.89 -1.01 15.45
N CYS A 418 12.02 -1.19 14.75
CA CYS A 418 12.43 -0.28 13.68
C CYS A 418 11.56 -0.45 12.43
N ILE A 419 10.85 -1.57 12.28
CA ILE A 419 10.00 -1.86 11.13
C ILE A 419 8.73 -1.04 11.23
N PHE A 420 8.48 -0.21 10.23
CA PHE A 420 7.23 0.53 10.10
C PHE A 420 6.13 -0.38 9.55
N ARG A 421 6.31 -0.87 8.32
CA ARG A 421 5.38 -1.81 7.66
C ARG A 421 5.99 -2.50 6.44
N ALA A 422 5.22 -3.36 5.76
CA ALA A 422 5.68 -3.95 4.49
C ALA A 422 5.78 -2.89 3.38
N ALA A 423 6.76 -3.06 2.50
CA ALA A 423 6.98 -2.22 1.32
C ALA A 423 6.79 -3.07 0.06
N HIS A 424 6.07 -2.53 -0.93
CA HIS A 424 5.99 -3.15 -2.24
C HIS A 424 6.95 -2.47 -3.21
N LEU A 425 7.83 -3.27 -3.82
CA LEU A 425 8.81 -2.82 -4.79
C LEU A 425 8.43 -3.32 -6.18
N VAL A 426 8.41 -2.44 -7.18
CA VAL A 426 8.15 -2.79 -8.58
C VAL A 426 9.43 -2.62 -9.39
N PRO A 427 9.87 -3.61 -10.18
CA PRO A 427 11.12 -3.47 -10.93
C PRO A 427 11.16 -2.26 -11.88
N ILE A 428 12.32 -1.65 -12.04
CA ILE A 428 12.57 -0.63 -13.07
C ILE A 428 12.89 -1.36 -14.38
N PHE A 429 11.89 -1.47 -15.25
CA PHE A 429 12.03 -2.06 -16.58
C PHE A 429 12.69 -1.05 -17.53
N ARG A 430 13.90 -1.35 -18.03
CA ARG A 430 14.69 -0.44 -18.89
C ARG A 430 14.40 -0.65 -20.39
N ASN A 431 13.14 -0.85 -20.77
CA ASN A 431 12.73 -1.27 -22.13
C ASN A 431 13.49 -2.51 -22.65
N SER A 432 13.92 -3.38 -21.75
CA SER A 432 14.73 -4.55 -22.06
C SER A 432 13.89 -5.82 -22.02
N TYR A 433 14.20 -6.77 -22.89
CA TYR A 433 13.64 -8.12 -22.82
C TYR A 433 13.86 -8.71 -21.41
N ILE A 434 12.79 -9.26 -20.83
CA ILE A 434 12.81 -9.93 -19.53
C ILE A 434 12.94 -11.44 -19.78
N PRO A 435 14.06 -12.06 -19.39
CA PRO A 435 14.24 -13.50 -19.57
C PRO A 435 13.14 -14.35 -18.93
N ASP A 436 12.83 -15.48 -19.56
CA ASP A 436 11.74 -16.37 -19.11
C ASP A 436 11.97 -17.01 -17.73
N TYR A 437 13.23 -17.13 -17.30
CA TYR A 437 13.57 -17.63 -15.97
C TYR A 437 13.23 -16.63 -14.84
N ILE A 438 13.00 -15.36 -15.18
CA ILE A 438 12.55 -14.35 -14.23
C ILE A 438 11.04 -14.50 -14.04
N THR A 439 10.66 -14.66 -12.79
CA THR A 439 9.29 -14.84 -12.31
C THR A 439 9.06 -13.91 -11.12
N HIS A 440 7.80 -13.69 -10.74
CA HIS A 440 7.45 -12.84 -9.59
C HIS A 440 8.19 -13.20 -8.29
N ASP A 441 8.50 -14.46 -8.06
CA ASP A 441 9.18 -14.93 -6.85
C ASP A 441 10.68 -14.60 -6.78
N ASN A 442 11.34 -14.36 -7.92
CA ASN A 442 12.78 -14.11 -7.98
C ASN A 442 13.12 -12.73 -8.57
N SER A 443 12.13 -11.89 -8.88
CA SER A 443 12.37 -10.58 -9.48
C SER A 443 13.17 -9.65 -8.58
N LEU A 444 12.94 -9.70 -7.26
CA LEU A 444 13.76 -8.98 -6.27
C LEU A 444 15.24 -9.36 -6.30
N ASP A 445 15.58 -10.56 -6.79
CA ASP A 445 16.96 -11.07 -6.89
C ASP A 445 17.61 -10.76 -8.25
N ASN A 446 16.82 -10.47 -9.29
CA ASN A 446 17.31 -10.37 -10.67
C ASN A 446 17.32 -8.94 -11.22
N PHE A 447 16.52 -8.03 -10.66
CA PHE A 447 16.51 -6.62 -11.07
C PHE A 447 17.45 -5.77 -10.22
N LYS A 448 18.04 -4.75 -10.86
CA LYS A 448 19.04 -3.86 -10.24
C LYS A 448 18.45 -2.62 -9.58
N GLY A 449 17.16 -2.36 -9.77
CA GLY A 449 16.52 -1.15 -9.29
C GLY A 449 15.01 -1.33 -9.31
N PHE A 450 14.36 -0.66 -8.37
CA PHE A 450 12.94 -0.80 -8.10
C PHE A 450 12.32 0.56 -7.79
N TYR A 451 11.08 0.74 -8.21
CA TYR A 451 10.21 1.80 -7.70
C TYR A 451 9.58 1.35 -6.39
N VAL A 452 9.52 2.25 -5.42
CA VAL A 452 8.73 2.09 -4.20
C VAL A 452 7.28 2.40 -4.54
N ASN A 453 6.42 1.38 -4.49
CA ASN A 453 5.06 1.49 -4.98
C ASN A 453 4.13 2.19 -3.98
N ARG A 454 3.95 3.51 -4.18
CA ARG A 454 2.98 4.33 -3.44
C ARG A 454 1.52 3.99 -3.73
N PHE A 455 1.21 3.30 -4.82
CA PHE A 455 -0.18 2.96 -5.20
C PHE A 455 -0.65 1.63 -4.61
N VAL A 456 0.18 0.92 -3.85
CA VAL A 456 -0.15 -0.41 -3.34
C VAL A 456 -1.35 -0.39 -2.39
N ASP A 457 -1.49 0.66 -1.58
CA ASP A 457 -2.66 0.98 -0.76
C ASP A 457 -2.67 2.46 -0.38
N HIS A 458 -3.77 2.91 0.24
CA HIS A 458 -3.99 4.30 0.64
C HIS A 458 -2.90 4.81 1.59
N HIS A 459 -2.55 4.05 2.62
CA HIS A 459 -1.58 4.51 3.59
C HIS A 459 -0.19 4.64 2.95
N ALA A 460 0.23 3.67 2.12
CA ALA A 460 1.43 3.80 1.31
C ALA A 460 1.39 5.04 0.42
N PHE A 461 0.23 5.37 -0.16
CA PHE A 461 0.09 6.59 -0.95
C PHE A 461 0.37 7.83 -0.11
N ASP A 462 -0.20 7.94 1.08
CA ASP A 462 -0.08 9.16 1.88
C ASP A 462 1.33 9.44 2.39
N PHE A 463 2.03 8.43 2.93
CA PHE A 463 3.36 8.67 3.50
C PHE A 463 4.51 8.53 2.49
N VAL A 464 4.30 7.85 1.35
CA VAL A 464 5.38 7.69 0.35
C VAL A 464 5.48 8.91 -0.57
N SER A 465 4.34 9.57 -0.81
CA SER A 465 4.24 10.82 -1.60
C SER A 465 5.00 11.96 -0.94
#